data_AF-A0A0L1J1M8-F1
#
_entry.id   AF-A0A0L1J1M8-F1
#
_cell.length_a   1.000
_cell.length_b   1.000
_cell.length_c   1.000
_cell.angle_alpha   90.00
_cell.angle_beta   90.00
_cell.angle_gamma   90.00
#
_symmetry.space_group_name_H-M   'P 1'
#
loop_
_entity.id
_entity.type
_entity.pdbx_description
1 polymer ?
#
loop_
_entity_poly.entity_id
_entity_poly.type
_entity_poly.pdbx_seq_one_letter_code
_entity_poly.pdbx_strand_id
1 'polypeptide(L)'
;MSVVSVDVELHFNTQKSSQVDGLRRFAYQKSGLFYNAKSKEDILKSGSLTLGIHQRHGNGLFAGRGILIGYWAYAKRYGKEIIEVRKGDILLIRSGFTDKYIELSEDQERESAHMTPPKACGMAQDERMLHFLWEKEVAKVGGDAPAWECLPPDPSSSFLDHEVLLVGWGCPIGELLWLEQLARACGDHKK
;
A
#
# COMPACT_ATOMS: atom_id res chain seq x y z
N MET A 1 5.94 -4.47 49.80
CA MET A 1 6.34 -3.85 48.51
C MET A 1 5.07 -3.55 47.73
N SER A 2 4.85 -2.29 47.35
CA SER A 2 3.73 -1.90 46.49
C SER A 2 4.18 -1.91 45.03
N VAL A 3 3.45 -2.62 44.17
CA VAL A 3 3.64 -2.58 42.72
C VAL A 3 2.80 -1.43 42.18
N VAL A 4 3.42 -0.56 41.38
CA VAL A 4 2.75 0.54 40.67
C VAL A 4 2.77 0.19 39.18
N SER A 5 1.60 0.09 38.56
CA SER A 5 1.43 -0.17 37.12
C SER A 5 0.40 0.79 36.52
N VAL A 6 0.53 1.04 35.21
CA VAL A 6 -0.42 1.81 34.40
C VAL A 6 -0.66 1.00 33.11
N ASP A 7 -1.92 0.77 32.78
CA ASP A 7 -2.34 0.04 31.57
C ASP A 7 -2.98 1.03 30.56
N VAL A 8 -2.92 0.69 29.26
CA VAL A 8 -3.49 1.48 28.17
C VAL A 8 -4.30 0.58 27.24
N GLU A 9 -5.43 1.09 26.74
CA GLU A 9 -6.24 0.46 25.72
C GLU A 9 -6.20 1.30 24.42
N LEU A 10 -6.18 0.63 23.28
CA LEU A 10 -6.18 1.26 21.95
C LEU A 10 -7.37 0.77 21.14
N HIS A 11 -8.12 1.70 20.56
CA HIS A 11 -9.19 1.42 19.60
C HIS A 11 -8.89 2.14 18.29
N PHE A 12 -8.61 1.38 17.24
CA PHE A 12 -8.27 1.93 15.93
C PHE A 12 -8.74 1.03 14.79
N ASN A 13 -8.88 1.63 13.61
CA ASN A 13 -9.11 0.91 12.38
C ASN A 13 -7.75 0.46 11.82
N THR A 14 -7.61 -0.85 11.56
CA THR A 14 -6.40 -1.46 11.00
C THR A 14 -6.02 -0.96 9.60
N GLN A 15 -6.91 -0.19 8.95
CA GLN A 15 -6.76 0.41 7.62
C GLN A 15 -6.59 1.96 7.67
N LYS A 16 -6.17 2.53 8.81
CA LYS A 16 -6.01 4.00 8.99
C LYS A 16 -4.64 4.44 9.52
N SER A 17 -3.59 3.68 9.27
CA SER A 17 -2.21 4.08 9.59
C SER A 17 -1.26 3.42 8.59
N SER A 18 0.07 3.53 8.77
CA SER A 18 1.00 2.73 7.98
C SER A 18 0.62 1.25 8.08
N GLN A 19 0.30 0.63 6.95
CA GLN A 19 -0.42 -0.64 6.93
C GLN A 19 -0.02 -1.54 5.77
N VAL A 20 -0.44 -2.80 5.87
CA VAL A 20 -0.34 -3.78 4.80
C VAL A 20 -1.70 -4.42 4.59
N ASP A 21 -2.20 -4.28 3.37
CA ASP A 21 -3.42 -4.91 2.92
C ASP A 21 -3.18 -6.39 2.63
N GLY A 22 -3.84 -7.23 3.44
CA GLY A 22 -3.88 -8.67 3.25
C GLY A 22 -4.97 -9.11 2.29
N LEU A 23 -4.99 -10.39 1.94
CA LEU A 23 -5.88 -10.95 0.91
C LEU A 23 -7.38 -10.96 1.29
N ARG A 24 -7.73 -10.58 2.52
CA ARG A 24 -9.12 -10.36 2.99
C ARG A 24 -9.62 -8.94 2.76
N ARG A 25 -8.75 -8.02 2.35
CA ARG A 25 -9.03 -6.58 2.38
C ARG A 25 -10.01 -6.13 1.30
N PHE A 26 -9.84 -6.66 0.10
CA PHE A 26 -10.54 -6.19 -1.08
C PHE A 26 -10.98 -7.39 -1.92
N ALA A 27 -12.21 -7.34 -2.42
CA ALA A 27 -12.77 -8.34 -3.32
C ALA A 27 -12.83 -7.79 -4.74
N TYR A 28 -12.96 -8.68 -5.72
CA TYR A 28 -13.29 -8.29 -7.08
C TYR A 28 -14.73 -7.80 -7.09
N GLN A 29 -14.96 -6.52 -7.37
CA GLN A 29 -16.23 -5.85 -7.10
C GLN A 29 -17.40 -6.47 -7.85
N LYS A 30 -17.16 -6.92 -9.08
CA LYS A 30 -18.20 -7.54 -9.92
C LYS A 30 -18.66 -8.91 -9.42
N SER A 31 -17.78 -9.70 -8.80
CA SER A 31 -18.12 -11.07 -8.33
C SER A 31 -18.29 -11.18 -6.83
N GLY A 32 -17.77 -10.22 -6.06
CA GLY A 32 -17.70 -10.29 -4.59
C GLY A 32 -16.71 -11.34 -4.07
N LEU A 33 -15.87 -11.92 -4.94
CA LEU A 33 -14.91 -12.95 -4.57
C LEU A 33 -13.54 -12.37 -4.26
N PHE A 34 -12.87 -12.97 -3.29
CA PHE A 34 -11.50 -12.69 -2.88
C PHE A 34 -10.53 -13.65 -3.57
N TYR A 35 -9.23 -13.48 -3.29
CA TYR A 35 -8.16 -14.29 -3.84
C TYR A 35 -8.48 -15.79 -3.77
N ASN A 36 -8.20 -16.51 -4.86
CA ASN A 36 -8.49 -17.94 -5.00
C ASN A 36 -9.98 -18.30 -4.82
N ALA A 37 -10.85 -17.44 -5.38
CA ALA A 37 -12.31 -17.60 -5.44
C ALA A 37 -13.00 -17.79 -4.08
N LYS A 38 -12.45 -17.19 -3.01
CA LYS A 38 -13.05 -17.27 -1.67
C LYS A 38 -14.17 -16.26 -1.52
N SER A 39 -15.27 -16.68 -0.89
CA SER A 39 -16.37 -15.78 -0.60
C SER A 39 -16.16 -15.06 0.74
N LYS A 40 -17.02 -14.07 1.03
CA LYS A 40 -17.03 -13.40 2.33
C LYS A 40 -17.38 -14.39 3.46
N GLU A 41 -18.26 -15.33 3.20
CA GLU A 41 -18.66 -16.38 4.14
C GLU A 41 -17.49 -17.29 4.49
N ASP A 42 -16.66 -17.68 3.51
CA ASP A 42 -15.44 -18.46 3.75
C ASP A 42 -14.48 -17.75 4.71
N ILE A 43 -14.40 -16.42 4.62
CA ILE A 43 -13.51 -15.57 5.40
C ILE A 43 -14.08 -15.31 6.81
N LEU A 44 -15.38 -15.03 6.93
CA LEU A 44 -16.03 -14.63 8.18
C LEU A 44 -16.53 -15.80 9.02
N LYS A 45 -16.54 -17.02 8.49
CA LYS A 45 -16.86 -18.23 9.28
C LYS A 45 -16.03 -18.25 10.56
N SER A 46 -16.69 -18.52 11.69
CA SER A 46 -16.03 -18.58 13.01
C SER A 46 -14.81 -19.50 12.98
N GLY A 47 -13.68 -19.01 13.48
CA GLY A 47 -12.39 -19.72 13.47
C GLY A 47 -11.69 -19.80 12.11
N SER A 48 -12.24 -19.21 11.05
CA SER A 48 -11.64 -19.25 9.71
C SER A 48 -10.33 -18.49 9.67
N LEU A 49 -9.27 -19.19 9.25
CA LEU A 49 -7.95 -18.63 8.99
C LEU A 49 -7.76 -18.24 7.52
N THR A 50 -8.68 -18.62 6.63
CA THR A 50 -8.64 -18.41 5.18
C THR A 50 -8.21 -17.00 4.80
N LEU A 51 -7.14 -16.84 4.02
CA LEU A 51 -6.62 -15.54 3.56
C LEU A 51 -6.15 -14.59 4.68
N GLY A 52 -6.11 -15.04 5.93
CA GLY A 52 -5.69 -14.23 7.07
C GLY A 52 -4.23 -13.84 6.98
N ILE A 53 -3.93 -12.60 7.39
CA ILE A 53 -2.58 -12.01 7.33
C ILE A 53 -1.53 -12.86 8.08
N HIS A 54 -1.93 -13.54 9.14
CA HIS A 54 -1.09 -14.46 9.92
C HIS A 54 -0.59 -15.67 9.10
N GLN A 55 -1.33 -16.11 8.07
CA GLN A 55 -0.88 -17.22 7.20
C GLN A 55 0.33 -16.84 6.36
N ARG A 56 0.56 -15.54 6.14
CA ARG A 56 1.69 -15.01 5.36
C ARG A 56 2.82 -14.48 6.26
N HIS A 57 2.58 -14.30 7.56
CA HIS A 57 3.55 -13.77 8.52
C HIS A 57 4.86 -14.58 8.55
N GLY A 58 4.77 -15.92 8.60
CA GLY A 58 5.95 -16.81 8.73
C GLY A 58 6.97 -16.70 7.60
N ASN A 59 6.58 -16.14 6.44
CA ASN A 59 7.44 -15.94 5.28
C ASN A 59 7.85 -14.47 5.07
N GLY A 60 7.59 -13.60 6.05
CA GLY A 60 7.83 -12.16 5.92
C GLY A 60 6.79 -11.49 5.03
N LEU A 61 5.56 -11.34 5.57
CA LEU A 61 4.39 -10.75 4.90
C LEU A 61 4.75 -9.55 4.01
N PHE A 62 5.59 -8.65 4.52
CA PHE A 62 6.10 -7.49 3.82
C PHE A 62 7.61 -7.31 4.04
N ALA A 63 8.37 -8.38 3.78
CA ALA A 63 9.84 -8.36 3.85
C ALA A 63 10.45 -8.79 2.51
N GLY A 64 11.64 -8.27 2.20
CA GLY A 64 12.36 -8.51 0.95
C GLY A 64 13.27 -7.35 0.57
N ARG A 65 13.80 -7.38 -0.65
CA ARG A 65 14.54 -6.25 -1.23
C ARG A 65 13.54 -5.18 -1.69
N GLY A 66 13.65 -3.96 -1.18
CA GLY A 66 12.79 -2.84 -1.56
C GLY A 66 13.47 -1.91 -2.57
N ILE A 67 12.74 -1.48 -3.59
CA ILE A 67 13.15 -0.45 -4.53
C ILE A 67 12.28 0.78 -4.32
N LEU A 68 12.90 1.89 -3.92
CA LEU A 68 12.21 3.17 -3.77
C LEU A 68 12.25 3.96 -5.08
N ILE A 69 11.08 4.30 -5.61
CA ILE A 69 10.90 5.20 -6.73
C ILE A 69 10.30 6.51 -6.23
N GLY A 70 11.05 7.60 -6.37
CA GLY A 70 10.59 8.96 -6.09
C GLY A 70 10.09 9.66 -7.36
N TYR A 71 9.15 10.60 -7.19
CA TYR A 71 8.62 11.42 -8.28
C TYR A 71 9.72 12.25 -8.99
N TRP A 72 9.44 12.67 -10.24
CA TRP A 72 10.40 13.35 -11.12
C TRP A 72 11.11 14.57 -10.49
N ALA A 73 10.41 15.35 -9.64
CA ALA A 73 11.00 16.49 -8.94
C ALA A 73 12.09 16.06 -7.94
N TYR A 74 11.91 14.92 -7.27
CA TYR A 74 12.91 14.31 -6.41
C TYR A 74 14.09 13.75 -7.22
N ALA A 75 13.83 13.03 -8.32
CA ALA A 75 14.87 12.52 -9.22
C ALA A 75 15.72 13.66 -9.85
N LYS A 76 15.11 14.83 -10.11
CA LYS A 76 15.84 16.04 -10.53
C LYS A 76 16.73 16.61 -9.42
N ARG A 77 16.27 16.60 -8.18
CA ARG A 77 16.99 17.18 -7.02
C ARG A 77 18.14 16.29 -6.54
N TYR A 78 17.98 14.98 -6.61
CA TYR A 78 18.94 14.02 -6.05
C TYR A 78 19.63 13.13 -7.10
N GLY A 79 19.36 13.33 -8.39
CA GLY A 79 19.97 12.58 -9.50
C GLY A 79 19.17 11.36 -9.95
N LYS A 80 19.30 11.02 -11.25
CA LYS A 80 18.67 9.85 -11.86
C LYS A 80 19.61 8.65 -11.77
N GLU A 81 19.18 7.62 -11.05
CA GLU A 81 19.85 6.33 -11.06
C GLU A 81 18.89 5.30 -11.63
N ILE A 82 19.38 4.46 -12.54
CA ILE A 82 18.61 3.35 -13.08
C ILE A 82 18.83 2.18 -12.15
N ILE A 83 17.83 1.88 -11.32
CA ILE A 83 17.85 0.70 -10.45
C ILE A 83 17.20 -0.46 -11.19
N GLU A 84 17.90 -1.58 -11.29
CA GLU A 84 17.36 -2.81 -11.85
C GLU A 84 16.40 -3.48 -10.84
N VAL A 85 15.14 -3.62 -11.26
CA VAL A 85 14.13 -4.42 -10.56
C VAL A 85 14.38 -5.90 -10.82
N ARG A 86 14.43 -6.69 -9.74
CA ARG A 86 14.64 -8.13 -9.74
C ARG A 86 13.38 -8.83 -9.25
N LYS A 87 13.26 -10.10 -9.62
CA LYS A 87 12.24 -11.01 -9.11
C LYS A 87 12.18 -10.95 -7.58
N GLY A 88 10.97 -10.82 -7.04
CA GLY A 88 10.74 -10.84 -5.59
C GLY A 88 10.87 -9.47 -4.91
N ASP A 89 11.19 -8.42 -5.66
CA ASP A 89 11.30 -7.07 -5.10
C ASP A 89 9.96 -6.54 -4.57
N ILE A 90 10.09 -5.58 -3.65
CA ILE A 90 9.02 -4.71 -3.19
C ILE A 90 9.17 -3.37 -3.89
N LEU A 91 8.19 -2.97 -4.70
CA LEU A 91 8.20 -1.67 -5.37
C LEU A 91 7.53 -0.60 -4.50
N LEU A 92 8.29 0.41 -4.05
CA LEU A 92 7.81 1.49 -3.20
C LEU A 92 7.70 2.79 -3.98
N ILE A 93 6.51 3.39 -3.99
CA ILE A 93 6.24 4.67 -4.66
C ILE A 93 6.16 5.78 -3.61
N ARG A 94 7.09 6.74 -3.70
CA ARG A 94 7.03 7.99 -2.93
C ARG A 94 6.35 9.08 -3.76
N SER A 95 5.07 9.28 -3.50
CA SER A 95 4.23 10.31 -4.10
C SER A 95 4.37 11.68 -3.40
N GLY A 96 4.81 11.69 -2.14
CA GLY A 96 4.84 12.87 -1.27
C GLY A 96 3.52 13.10 -0.51
N PHE A 97 2.58 12.15 -0.54
CA PHE A 97 1.28 12.31 0.12
C PHE A 97 1.42 12.51 1.63
N THR A 98 2.08 11.59 2.36
CA THR A 98 2.19 11.70 3.83
C THR A 98 2.93 12.96 4.26
N ASP A 99 3.95 13.39 3.51
CA ASP A 99 4.71 14.62 3.78
C ASP A 99 3.81 15.86 3.71
N LYS A 100 2.88 15.90 2.76
CA LYS A 100 1.87 16.98 2.66
C LYS A 100 0.68 16.81 3.59
N TYR A 101 0.30 15.59 3.92
CA TYR A 101 -0.80 15.33 4.83
C TYR A 101 -0.52 15.88 6.23
N ILE A 102 0.69 15.70 6.76
CA ILE A 102 1.05 16.18 8.10
C ILE A 102 1.19 17.71 8.22
N GLU A 103 1.19 18.42 7.09
CA GLU A 103 1.22 19.90 7.04
C GLU A 103 -0.20 20.50 7.10
N LEU A 104 -1.25 19.68 7.00
CA LEU A 104 -2.64 20.14 6.98
C LEU A 104 -3.08 20.63 8.36
N SER A 105 -3.99 21.61 8.37
CA SER A 105 -4.76 21.94 9.57
C SER A 105 -5.85 20.91 9.84
N GLU A 106 -6.36 20.85 11.06
CA GLU A 106 -7.49 19.96 11.41
C GLU A 106 -8.71 20.16 10.50
N ASP A 107 -9.00 21.40 10.09
CA ASP A 107 -10.11 21.71 9.18
C ASP A 107 -9.87 21.13 7.78
N GLN A 108 -8.64 21.24 7.26
CA GLN A 108 -8.27 20.68 5.96
C GLN A 108 -8.28 19.15 5.98
N GLU A 109 -7.82 18.53 7.08
CA GLU A 109 -7.90 17.08 7.27
C GLU A 109 -9.35 16.60 7.28
N ARG A 110 -10.24 17.30 8.02
CA ARG A 110 -11.68 17.00 8.07
C ARG A 110 -12.32 17.13 6.69
N GLU A 111 -12.04 18.22 5.98
CA GLU A 111 -12.54 18.43 4.62
C GLU A 111 -12.11 17.29 3.68
N SER A 112 -10.82 16.93 3.72
CA SER A 112 -10.28 15.81 2.94
C SER A 112 -10.96 14.47 3.29
N ALA A 113 -11.20 14.21 4.58
CA ALA A 113 -11.84 12.99 5.06
C ALA A 113 -13.32 12.87 4.67
N HIS A 114 -14.01 13.99 4.39
CA HIS A 114 -15.40 14.01 3.95
C HIS A 114 -15.57 14.02 2.42
N MET A 115 -14.48 14.15 1.66
CA MET A 115 -14.53 14.20 0.21
C MET A 115 -14.95 12.85 -0.38
N THR A 116 -16.01 12.86 -1.20
CA THR A 116 -16.53 11.67 -1.90
C THR A 116 -16.67 11.96 -3.40
N PRO A 117 -15.99 11.22 -4.28
CA PRO A 117 -14.99 10.18 -3.96
C PRO A 117 -13.75 10.77 -3.29
N PRO A 118 -12.98 9.96 -2.52
CA PRO A 118 -11.70 10.39 -1.99
C PRO A 118 -10.79 10.88 -3.11
N LYS A 119 -10.03 11.94 -2.84
CA LYS A 119 -9.05 12.47 -3.78
C LYS A 119 -7.65 12.29 -3.21
N ALA A 120 -6.88 11.41 -3.83
CA ALA A 120 -5.50 11.14 -3.44
C ALA A 120 -4.65 10.83 -4.67
N CYS A 121 -3.39 11.26 -4.63
CA CYS A 121 -2.42 10.81 -5.61
C CYS A 121 -2.15 9.31 -5.43
N GLY A 122 -1.65 8.67 -6.48
CA GLY A 122 -1.33 7.25 -6.52
C GLY A 122 -0.97 6.84 -7.94
N MET A 123 -0.74 5.54 -8.14
CA MET A 123 -0.49 4.99 -9.47
C MET A 123 -1.75 5.03 -10.33
N ALA A 124 -1.64 5.46 -11.57
CA ALA A 124 -2.76 5.37 -12.50
C ALA A 124 -3.06 3.90 -12.82
N GLN A 125 -4.34 3.55 -12.95
CA GLN A 125 -4.78 2.24 -13.40
C GLN A 125 -4.39 2.05 -14.88
N ASP A 126 -3.15 1.61 -15.10
CA ASP A 126 -2.50 1.51 -16.41
C ASP A 126 -2.00 0.09 -16.62
N GLU A 127 -2.50 -0.58 -17.66
CA GLU A 127 -2.09 -1.95 -18.01
C GLU A 127 -0.58 -2.07 -18.21
N ARG A 128 0.10 -1.01 -18.68
CA ARG A 128 1.57 -1.04 -18.85
C ARG A 128 2.28 -1.19 -17.51
N MET A 129 1.76 -0.58 -16.45
CA MET A 129 2.30 -0.75 -15.11
C MET A 129 2.09 -2.19 -14.63
N LEU A 130 0.90 -2.75 -14.83
CA LEU A 130 0.62 -4.15 -14.49
C LEU A 130 1.52 -5.12 -15.28
N HIS A 131 1.69 -4.91 -16.58
CA HIS A 131 2.61 -5.69 -17.41
C HIS A 131 4.05 -5.61 -16.87
N PHE A 132 4.52 -4.41 -16.52
CA PHE A 132 5.83 -4.23 -15.92
C PHE A 132 5.99 -5.00 -14.59
N LEU A 133 5.02 -4.89 -13.68
CA LEU A 133 5.04 -5.59 -12.39
C LEU A 133 5.08 -7.11 -12.58
N TRP A 134 4.28 -7.62 -13.52
CA TRP A 134 4.21 -9.03 -13.86
C TRP A 134 5.53 -9.54 -14.47
N GLU A 135 6.04 -8.85 -15.50
CA GLU A 135 7.28 -9.23 -16.19
C GLU A 135 8.51 -9.19 -15.27
N LYS A 136 8.54 -8.25 -14.33
CA LYS A 136 9.62 -8.14 -13.33
C LYS A 136 9.42 -9.05 -12.13
N GLU A 137 8.31 -9.78 -12.06
CA GLU A 137 7.92 -10.63 -10.94
C GLU A 137 8.03 -9.89 -9.60
N VAL A 138 7.49 -8.66 -9.56
CA VAL A 138 7.39 -7.87 -8.33
C VAL A 138 6.48 -8.62 -7.36
N ALA A 139 6.98 -8.88 -6.14
CA ALA A 139 6.24 -9.69 -5.18
C ALA A 139 5.23 -8.88 -4.36
N LYS A 140 5.52 -7.59 -4.17
CA LYS A 140 4.76 -6.69 -3.30
C LYS A 140 4.88 -5.26 -3.82
N VAL A 141 3.87 -4.45 -3.58
CA VAL A 141 3.93 -3.02 -3.87
C VAL A 141 3.63 -2.21 -2.61
N GLY A 142 4.06 -0.96 -2.57
CA GLY A 142 3.60 -0.05 -1.54
C GLY A 142 3.87 1.41 -1.85
N GLY A 143 3.39 2.29 -0.98
CA GLY A 143 3.57 3.72 -1.13
C GLY A 143 3.16 4.51 0.11
N ASP A 144 3.33 5.82 -0.01
CA ASP A 144 3.00 6.81 1.03
C ASP A 144 1.58 7.39 0.90
N ALA A 145 0.83 7.00 -0.13
CA ALA A 145 -0.55 7.43 -0.33
C ALA A 145 -1.56 6.54 0.45
N PRO A 146 -2.82 7.00 0.64
CA PRO A 146 -3.87 6.23 1.31
C PRO A 146 -4.37 5.02 0.53
N ALA A 147 -4.14 5.02 -0.78
CA ALA A 147 -4.31 3.89 -1.67
C ALA A 147 -3.07 3.81 -2.56
N TRP A 148 -2.69 2.60 -3.00
CA TRP A 148 -1.57 2.48 -3.95
C TRP A 148 -1.88 3.11 -5.32
N GLU A 149 -3.12 2.93 -5.78
CA GLU A 149 -3.65 3.55 -6.99
C GLU A 149 -4.22 4.94 -6.73
N CYS A 150 -4.33 5.76 -7.78
CA CYS A 150 -4.90 7.10 -7.66
C CYS A 150 -6.41 7.03 -7.40
N LEU A 151 -6.89 8.01 -6.63
CA LEU A 151 -8.30 8.19 -6.31
C LEU A 151 -8.74 9.61 -6.69
N PRO A 152 -9.91 9.78 -7.36
CA PRO A 152 -10.74 8.72 -7.93
C PRO A 152 -10.00 7.94 -9.03
N PRO A 153 -10.40 6.68 -9.30
CA PRO A 153 -9.82 5.90 -10.39
C PRO A 153 -9.97 6.59 -11.74
N ASP A 154 -9.07 6.30 -12.68
CA ASP A 154 -9.16 6.78 -14.05
C ASP A 154 -10.53 6.37 -14.65
N PRO A 155 -11.36 7.32 -15.12
CA PRO A 155 -12.68 7.02 -15.67
C PRO A 155 -12.66 6.10 -16.90
N SER A 156 -11.53 5.99 -17.59
CA SER A 156 -11.32 5.10 -18.73
C SER A 156 -10.87 3.69 -18.32
N SER A 157 -10.47 3.50 -17.06
CA SER A 157 -10.06 2.19 -16.56
C SER A 157 -11.27 1.27 -16.38
N SER A 158 -11.06 -0.01 -16.68
CA SER A 158 -12.03 -1.09 -16.44
C SER A 158 -11.73 -1.92 -15.19
N PHE A 159 -10.68 -1.57 -14.45
CA PHE A 159 -10.19 -2.29 -13.28
C PHE A 159 -9.68 -1.33 -12.21
N LEU A 160 -9.59 -1.83 -10.97
CA LEU A 160 -8.80 -1.21 -9.90
C LEU A 160 -7.51 -2.01 -9.71
N ASP A 161 -6.39 -1.35 -9.43
CA ASP A 161 -5.13 -2.06 -9.16
C ASP A 161 -5.30 -2.98 -7.93
N HIS A 162 -6.07 -2.56 -6.92
CA HIS A 162 -6.42 -3.40 -5.77
C HIS A 162 -7.05 -4.74 -6.17
N GLU A 163 -7.90 -4.76 -7.20
CA GLU A 163 -8.51 -5.99 -7.69
C GLU A 163 -7.46 -6.91 -8.31
N VAL A 164 -6.63 -6.37 -9.21
CA VAL A 164 -5.63 -7.17 -9.92
C VAL A 164 -4.57 -7.68 -8.95
N LEU A 165 -4.03 -6.79 -8.11
CA LEU A 165 -2.93 -7.11 -7.20
C LEU A 165 -3.38 -8.07 -6.10
N LEU A 166 -4.42 -7.74 -5.33
CA LEU A 166 -4.83 -8.56 -4.19
C LEU A 166 -5.59 -9.81 -4.63
N VAL A 167 -6.60 -9.66 -5.50
CA VAL A 167 -7.51 -10.75 -5.86
C VAL A 167 -6.97 -11.60 -7.01
N GLY A 168 -6.40 -10.96 -8.02
CA GLY A 168 -5.80 -11.66 -9.16
C GLY A 168 -4.49 -12.35 -8.78
N TRP A 169 -3.52 -11.59 -8.25
CA TRP A 169 -2.15 -12.09 -8.08
C TRP A 169 -1.82 -12.53 -6.66
N GLY A 170 -2.59 -12.10 -5.66
CA GLY A 170 -2.26 -12.35 -4.27
C GLY A 170 -1.03 -11.54 -3.80
N CYS A 171 -0.81 -10.39 -4.43
CA CYS A 171 0.26 -9.42 -4.18
C CYS A 171 -0.16 -8.45 -3.06
N PRO A 172 0.49 -8.48 -1.88
CA PRO A 172 0.21 -7.53 -0.79
C PRO A 172 0.54 -6.09 -1.17
N ILE A 173 -0.21 -5.15 -0.59
CA ILE A 173 -0.07 -3.70 -0.81
C ILE A 173 0.28 -3.04 0.52
N GLY A 174 1.34 -2.24 0.55
CA GLY A 174 1.68 -1.37 1.68
C GLY A 174 1.20 0.05 1.46
N GLU A 175 0.49 0.64 2.42
CA GLU A 175 -0.11 1.98 2.28
C GLU A 175 0.25 2.88 3.46
N LEU A 176 0.16 4.20 3.24
CA LEU A 176 0.48 5.23 4.25
C LEU A 176 1.87 5.04 4.86
N LEU A 177 2.82 4.51 4.10
CA LEU A 177 4.19 4.30 4.58
C LEU A 177 4.92 5.64 4.66
N TRP A 178 5.68 5.86 5.74
CA TRP A 178 6.54 7.04 5.84
C TRP A 178 7.83 6.85 5.03
N LEU A 179 7.87 7.40 3.82
CA LEU A 179 9.00 7.21 2.89
C LEU A 179 10.02 8.37 2.89
N GLU A 180 9.78 9.46 3.63
CA GLU A 180 10.64 10.65 3.62
C GLU A 180 12.04 10.40 4.19
N GLN A 181 12.13 9.72 5.33
CA GLN A 181 13.43 9.40 5.92
C GLN A 181 14.21 8.41 5.05
N LEU A 182 13.52 7.42 4.46
CA LEU A 182 14.13 6.48 3.54
C LEU A 182 14.67 7.20 2.29
N ALA A 183 13.88 8.10 1.71
CA ALA A 183 14.31 8.91 0.58
C ALA A 183 15.54 9.76 0.92
N ARG A 184 15.58 10.44 2.07
CA ARG A 184 16.77 11.20 2.48
C ARG A 184 17.99 10.30 2.59
N ALA A 185 17.87 9.15 3.26
CA ALA A 185 18.95 8.18 3.38
C ALA A 185 19.45 7.69 2.01
N CYS A 186 18.55 7.35 1.07
CA CYS A 186 18.92 6.97 -0.29
C CYS A 186 19.65 8.10 -1.05
N GLY A 187 19.37 9.37 -0.75
CA GLY A 187 20.08 10.52 -1.30
C GLY A 187 21.47 10.72 -0.67
N ASP A 188 21.58 10.56 0.64
CA ASP A 188 22.81 10.78 1.41
C ASP A 188 23.85 9.67 1.21
N HIS A 189 23.40 8.44 0.96
CA HIS A 189 24.24 7.27 0.67
C HIS A 189 24.80 7.25 -0.76
N LYS A 190 24.62 8.31 -1.55
CA LYS A 190 25.24 8.48 -2.88
C LYS A 190 26.73 8.87 -2.84
N LYS A 191 27.47 8.38 -1.82
CA LYS A 191 28.93 8.57 -1.69
C LYS A 191 29.69 7.45 -2.37
#